data_AF-A0A812GH40-F1
#
_entry.id   AF-A0A812GH40-F1
#
_cell.length_a   1.000
_cell.length_b   1.000
_cell.length_c   1.000
_cell.angle_alpha   90.00
_cell.angle_beta   90.00
_cell.angle_gamma   90.00
#
_symmetry.space_group_name_H-M   'P 1'
#
loop_
_entity.id
_entity.type
_entity.pdbx_description
1 polymer ?
#
loop_
_entity_poly.entity_id
_entity_poly.type
_entity_poly.pdbx_seq_one_letter_code
_entity_poly.pdbx_strand_id
1 'polypeptide(L)'
;MTVKYGNAFFWDTFDHILSVAQGKLIEKATPKPDLFVLKDVNVQVIEDAEKKLPGKSGRKSSKGSTGVGSIIFGIDGSKWGAVVADEGRAWKLDSGRIAKKETEGERWTWAGGATTKGAQGADKYFASVADMKKKANVKDVSARLAGYSDLLALAGKERDAGKAFDDLLPFLLSRFNAEQEQGRQHILNELLVNKKFPDDLWEERLEHLRSFWKVSSKARESASYQCSWNKCGRHLVQKALKNWGKPVNEGELAPEYPTEACLFGLEVTADINLPDLLVSSHSKIETLKDLEAATRWVLETAVPLQGESTSPLQDFWEALKTMSTIKFCGEDPDAITSWSVSTSVNHLKVHKEKSSSSAELGQKESGTVVRGVQRGNWLELVDNQGFMLIISEKTGLPVMQQDSGNTGEKGLWET
;
A
#
# COMPACT_ATOMS: atom_id res chain seq x y z
N MET A 1 -15.76 -38.50 8.26
CA MET A 1 -14.92 -38.40 7.06
C MET A 1 -15.21 -37.07 6.42
N THR A 2 -14.26 -36.15 6.48
CA THR A 2 -14.41 -34.77 6.04
C THR A 2 -13.73 -34.63 4.69
N VAL A 3 -14.48 -34.27 3.65
CA VAL A 3 -13.90 -33.60 2.48
C VAL A 3 -14.89 -32.55 1.98
N LYS A 4 -14.39 -31.31 1.89
CA LYS A 4 -15.04 -30.09 1.38
C LYS A 4 -14.54 -29.86 -0.04
N TYR A 5 -15.41 -29.55 -1.00
CA TYR A 5 -15.00 -28.99 -2.28
C TYR A 5 -15.92 -27.83 -2.68
N GLY A 6 -15.34 -26.63 -2.69
CA GLY A 6 -15.91 -25.36 -3.17
C GLY A 6 -14.85 -24.33 -3.60
N ASN A 7 -13.57 -24.63 -3.39
CA ASN A 7 -12.42 -23.86 -3.88
C ASN A 7 -11.91 -24.37 -5.24
N ALA A 8 -12.19 -25.62 -5.62
CA ALA A 8 -11.45 -26.30 -6.68
C ALA A 8 -11.58 -25.66 -8.07
N PHE A 9 -12.72 -25.11 -8.49
CA PHE A 9 -12.87 -24.71 -9.90
C PHE A 9 -12.07 -23.45 -10.29
N PHE A 10 -12.01 -22.45 -9.40
CA PHE A 10 -11.22 -21.24 -9.63
C PHE A 10 -9.72 -21.54 -9.54
N TRP A 11 -9.30 -22.34 -8.54
CA TRP A 11 -7.90 -22.72 -8.37
C TRP A 11 -7.43 -23.72 -9.42
N ASP A 12 -8.25 -24.67 -9.89
CA ASP A 12 -7.87 -25.60 -10.95
C ASP A 12 -7.66 -24.86 -12.29
N THR A 13 -8.49 -23.85 -12.57
CA THR A 13 -8.31 -23.01 -13.77
C THR A 13 -7.09 -22.10 -13.63
N PHE A 14 -6.89 -21.50 -12.46
CA PHE A 14 -5.74 -20.64 -12.15
C PHE A 14 -4.42 -21.42 -12.11
N ASP A 15 -4.37 -22.58 -11.46
CA ASP A 15 -3.22 -23.50 -11.38
C ASP A 15 -2.93 -24.14 -12.73
N HIS A 16 -3.95 -24.45 -13.54
CA HIS A 16 -3.72 -24.92 -14.91
C HIS A 16 -3.09 -23.81 -15.78
N ILE A 17 -3.53 -22.56 -15.64
CA ILE A 17 -2.94 -21.42 -16.36
C ILE A 17 -1.51 -21.15 -15.87
N LEU A 18 -1.28 -21.16 -14.56
CA LEU A 18 0.04 -20.98 -13.95
C LEU A 18 1.01 -22.12 -14.32
N SER A 19 0.55 -23.37 -14.28
CA SER A 19 1.35 -24.55 -14.61
C SER A 19 1.67 -24.64 -16.10
N VAL A 20 0.79 -24.16 -16.98
CA VAL A 20 1.07 -24.03 -18.43
C VAL A 20 2.07 -22.92 -18.70
N ALA A 21 1.99 -21.79 -17.96
CA ALA A 21 2.98 -20.72 -18.05
C ALA A 21 4.37 -21.18 -17.53
N GLN A 22 4.41 -21.90 -16.40
CA GLN A 22 5.64 -22.44 -15.82
C GLN A 22 6.26 -23.57 -16.65
N GLY A 23 5.44 -24.45 -17.25
CA GLY A 23 5.94 -25.53 -18.12
C GLY A 23 6.64 -25.01 -19.37
N LYS A 24 6.15 -23.92 -19.97
CA LYS A 24 6.80 -23.25 -21.11
C LYS A 24 8.10 -22.54 -20.74
N LEU A 25 8.26 -22.11 -19.49
CA LEU A 25 9.47 -21.47 -18.97
C LEU A 25 10.62 -22.46 -18.74
N ILE A 26 10.33 -23.72 -18.39
CA ILE A 26 11.36 -24.73 -18.06
C ILE A 26 11.97 -25.39 -19.30
N GLU A 27 11.25 -25.48 -20.42
CA GLU A 27 11.76 -26.08 -21.67
C GLU A 27 12.82 -25.23 -22.40
N LYS A 28 13.03 -23.96 -22.00
CA LYS A 28 14.00 -23.04 -22.62
C LYS A 28 15.07 -22.56 -21.65
N ALA A 29 15.83 -23.49 -21.06
CA ALA A 29 17.05 -23.14 -20.34
C ALA A 29 18.23 -22.94 -21.31
N THR A 30 18.48 -21.70 -21.76
CA THR A 30 19.75 -21.29 -22.38
C THR A 30 20.76 -20.81 -21.33
N PRO A 31 22.09 -20.89 -21.61
CA PRO A 31 23.11 -20.59 -20.61
C PRO A 31 23.16 -19.10 -20.24
N LYS A 32 23.59 -18.86 -18.99
CA LYS A 32 23.72 -17.58 -18.28
C LYS A 32 24.51 -16.55 -19.10
N PRO A 33 24.01 -15.32 -19.34
CA PRO A 33 24.76 -14.30 -20.06
C PRO A 33 25.82 -13.64 -19.16
N ASP A 34 26.99 -13.40 -19.75
CA ASP A 34 28.11 -12.72 -19.11
C ASP A 34 27.83 -11.21 -18.97
N LEU A 35 27.80 -10.74 -17.72
CA LEU A 35 27.49 -9.36 -17.36
C LEU A 35 28.78 -8.53 -17.26
N PHE A 36 29.40 -8.22 -18.41
CA PHE A 36 30.57 -7.35 -18.49
C PHE A 36 30.51 -6.37 -19.66
N VAL A 37 29.60 -5.39 -19.66
CA VAL A 37 29.81 -4.07 -20.29
C VAL A 37 28.84 -3.09 -19.64
N LEU A 38 29.28 -2.28 -18.67
CA LEU A 38 28.66 -1.00 -18.25
C LEU A 38 29.45 -0.36 -17.08
N LYS A 39 30.79 -0.28 -17.16
CA LYS A 39 31.61 0.30 -16.07
C LYS A 39 32.20 1.70 -16.30
N ASP A 40 32.19 2.26 -17.51
CA ASP A 40 33.08 3.41 -17.78
C ASP A 40 32.42 4.75 -18.16
N VAL A 41 31.14 5.00 -17.85
CA VAL A 41 30.48 6.24 -18.32
C VAL A 41 30.09 7.24 -17.22
N ASN A 42 30.21 6.96 -15.91
CA ASN A 42 29.57 7.85 -14.93
C ASN A 42 30.32 8.14 -13.63
N VAL A 43 31.59 8.54 -13.73
CA VAL A 43 32.35 9.11 -12.60
C VAL A 43 32.69 10.61 -12.82
N GLN A 44 32.91 11.05 -14.06
CA GLN A 44 33.35 12.42 -14.34
C GLN A 44 32.26 13.51 -14.12
N VAL A 45 30.97 13.18 -14.28
CA VAL A 45 29.88 14.17 -14.27
C VAL A 45 29.49 14.61 -12.85
N ILE A 46 29.81 13.80 -11.83
CA ILE A 46 29.44 14.09 -10.43
C ILE A 46 30.49 14.98 -9.76
N GLU A 47 31.78 14.86 -10.09
CA GLU A 47 32.85 15.65 -9.47
C GLU A 47 32.87 17.12 -9.93
N ASP A 48 32.38 17.43 -11.13
CA ASP A 48 32.31 18.81 -11.65
C ASP A 48 31.11 19.61 -11.12
N ALA A 49 30.10 18.94 -10.55
CA ALA A 49 28.92 19.59 -9.98
C ALA A 49 29.15 20.16 -8.56
N GLU A 50 30.12 19.63 -7.80
CA GLU A 50 30.39 20.10 -6.43
C GLU A 50 31.29 21.36 -6.36
N LYS A 51 31.97 21.73 -7.46
CA LYS A 51 32.90 22.88 -7.49
C LYS A 51 32.27 24.24 -7.81
N LYS A 52 30.96 24.35 -8.04
CA LYS A 52 30.31 25.60 -8.50
C LYS A 52 29.04 26.01 -7.74
N LEU A 53 29.10 26.14 -6.41
CA LEU A 53 28.07 26.87 -5.66
C LEU A 53 28.69 28.01 -4.83
N PRO A 54 28.36 29.29 -5.11
CA PRO A 54 28.71 30.39 -4.22
C PRO A 54 27.87 30.34 -2.94
N GLY A 55 28.51 30.73 -1.82
CA GLY A 55 28.07 30.48 -0.46
C GLY A 55 26.64 30.89 -0.13
N LYS A 56 25.92 29.97 0.53
CA LYS A 56 24.64 30.24 1.20
C LYS A 56 24.89 30.85 2.58
N SER A 57 24.37 32.06 2.75
CA SER A 57 24.24 32.74 4.03
C SER A 57 23.42 31.91 5.02
N GLY A 58 23.94 31.77 6.24
CA GLY A 58 23.28 31.04 7.31
C GLY A 58 22.00 31.74 7.77
N ARG A 59 20.85 31.11 7.49
CA ARG A 59 19.58 31.50 8.10
C ARG A 59 19.53 30.88 9.50
N LYS A 60 19.95 31.64 10.51
CA LYS A 60 19.79 31.29 11.92
C LYS A 60 18.31 31.05 12.21
N SER A 61 17.98 29.93 12.85
CA SER A 61 16.67 29.70 13.46
C SER A 61 16.38 30.85 14.42
N SER A 62 15.36 31.65 14.09
CA SER A 62 14.91 32.74 14.95
C SER A 62 14.37 32.13 16.25
N LYS A 63 14.97 32.50 17.39
CA LYS A 63 14.38 32.28 18.71
C LYS A 63 12.90 32.69 18.65
N GLY A 64 11.99 31.79 19.06
CA GLY A 64 10.55 32.03 19.00
C GLY A 64 10.21 33.39 19.61
N SER A 65 9.58 34.27 18.83
CA SER A 65 9.17 35.59 19.32
C SER A 65 8.03 35.42 20.33
N THR A 66 8.11 36.09 21.47
CA THR A 66 7.00 36.22 22.43
C THR A 66 6.44 37.64 22.36
N GLY A 67 5.15 37.82 22.70
CA GLY A 67 4.48 39.12 22.73
C GLY A 67 3.37 39.29 21.69
N VAL A 68 2.92 40.54 21.52
CA VAL A 68 1.87 40.91 20.56
C VAL A 68 2.31 40.55 19.14
N GLY A 69 1.45 39.88 18.38
CA GLY A 69 1.70 39.33 17.06
C GLY A 69 2.10 37.84 17.06
N SER A 70 2.54 37.29 18.20
CA SER A 70 2.88 35.87 18.30
C SER A 70 1.64 34.98 18.47
N ILE A 71 1.74 33.71 18.06
CA ILE A 71 0.64 32.74 18.13
C ILE A 71 0.73 31.94 19.43
N ILE A 72 -0.42 31.69 20.06
CA ILE A 72 -0.57 30.82 21.23
C ILE A 72 -1.28 29.51 20.82
N PHE A 73 -0.77 28.40 21.33
CA PHE A 73 -1.37 27.07 21.24
C PHE A 73 -1.81 26.58 22.61
N GLY A 74 -2.89 25.82 22.69
CA GLY A 74 -3.25 25.03 23.86
C GLY A 74 -2.23 23.92 24.10
N ILE A 75 -2.20 23.38 25.32
CA ILE A 75 -1.31 22.26 25.66
C ILE A 75 -1.65 20.96 24.88
N ASP A 76 -2.86 20.89 24.33
CA ASP A 76 -3.34 19.85 23.43
C ASP A 76 -2.86 20.03 21.97
N GLY A 77 -2.11 21.10 21.69
CA GLY A 77 -1.66 21.46 20.34
C GLY A 77 -2.69 22.23 19.53
N SER A 78 -3.88 22.52 20.07
CA SER A 78 -4.89 23.31 19.36
C SER A 78 -4.47 24.77 19.25
N LYS A 79 -4.60 25.40 18.08
CA LYS A 79 -4.29 26.83 17.91
C LYS A 79 -5.35 27.67 18.62
N TRP A 80 -4.95 28.52 19.57
CA TRP A 80 -5.87 29.41 20.28
C TRP A 80 -6.06 30.77 19.59
N GLY A 81 -5.00 31.30 18.96
CA GLY A 81 -5.05 32.59 18.27
C GLY A 81 -3.73 33.36 18.30
N ALA A 82 -3.67 34.47 17.57
CA ALA A 82 -2.58 35.43 17.63
C ALA A 82 -2.83 36.46 18.74
N VAL A 83 -1.78 36.84 19.49
CA VAL A 83 -1.88 37.85 20.54
C VAL A 83 -2.08 39.22 19.92
N VAL A 84 -3.20 39.88 20.21
CA VAL A 84 -3.53 41.23 19.71
C VAL A 84 -3.31 42.32 20.74
N ALA A 85 -3.27 41.99 22.04
CA ALA A 85 -2.96 42.96 23.09
C ALA A 85 -2.31 42.31 24.33
N ASP A 86 -1.46 43.08 25.01
CA ASP A 86 -0.95 42.78 26.35
C ASP A 86 -1.80 43.51 27.40
N GLU A 87 -2.57 42.77 28.20
CA GLU A 87 -3.40 43.32 29.29
C GLU A 87 -2.69 43.17 30.66
N GLY A 88 -1.36 43.19 30.66
CA GLY A 88 -0.52 43.11 31.85
C GLY A 88 -0.37 41.69 32.37
N ARG A 89 -1.45 41.11 32.93
CA ARG A 89 -1.47 39.72 33.47
C ARG A 89 -1.98 38.68 32.48
N ALA A 90 -2.47 39.10 31.33
CA ALA A 90 -3.01 38.22 30.31
C ALA A 90 -2.72 38.74 28.90
N TRP A 91 -2.77 37.83 27.95
CA TRP A 91 -2.74 38.10 26.51
C TRP A 91 -4.16 38.02 25.96
N LYS A 92 -4.58 39.05 25.23
CA LYS A 92 -5.83 39.00 24.46
C LYS A 92 -5.54 38.45 23.08
N LEU A 93 -6.32 37.46 22.65
CA LEU A 93 -6.19 36.82 21.34
C LEU A 93 -7.16 37.41 20.32
N ASP A 94 -6.82 37.32 19.04
CA ASP A 94 -7.67 37.66 17.90
C ASP A 94 -9.02 36.92 17.92
N SER A 95 -9.04 35.69 18.46
CA SER A 95 -10.26 34.90 18.67
C SER A 95 -11.18 35.43 19.77
N GLY A 96 -10.81 36.51 20.47
CA GLY A 96 -11.53 37.03 21.63
C GLY A 96 -11.24 36.29 22.94
N ARG A 97 -10.45 35.20 22.89
CA ARG A 97 -10.00 34.47 24.09
C ARG A 97 -8.95 35.27 24.86
N ILE A 98 -8.83 34.98 26.16
CA ILE A 98 -7.83 35.56 27.06
C ILE A 98 -6.94 34.45 27.60
N ALA A 99 -5.62 34.56 27.40
CA ALA A 99 -4.62 33.63 27.89
C ALA A 99 -3.85 34.26 29.06
N LYS A 100 -4.04 33.76 30.29
CA LYS A 100 -3.36 34.30 31.48
C LYS A 100 -1.88 33.94 31.46
N LYS A 101 -0.99 34.90 31.72
CA LYS A 101 0.47 34.70 31.73
C LYS A 101 0.90 33.66 32.77
N GLU A 102 0.22 33.63 33.92
CA GLU A 102 0.47 32.68 35.00
C GLU A 102 0.13 31.21 34.65
N THR A 103 -0.67 30.97 33.60
CA THR A 103 -1.02 29.61 33.15
C THR A 103 -0.22 29.15 31.93
N GLU A 104 0.81 29.90 31.54
CA GLU A 104 1.77 29.50 30.50
C GLU A 104 2.46 28.18 30.90
N GLY A 105 2.55 27.24 29.96
CA GLY A 105 3.05 25.89 30.17
C GLY A 105 2.02 24.91 30.75
N GLU A 106 0.98 25.37 31.43
CA GLU A 106 -0.07 24.51 32.01
C GLU A 106 -1.29 24.37 31.10
N ARG A 107 -1.75 25.48 30.52
CA ARG A 107 -2.91 25.49 29.63
C ARG A 107 -2.55 25.83 28.19
N TRP A 108 -1.48 26.59 27.99
CA TRP A 108 -1.09 27.10 26.69
C TRP A 108 0.42 27.32 26.59
N THR A 109 0.96 27.36 25.37
CA THR A 109 2.38 27.65 25.08
C THR A 109 2.50 28.56 23.85
N TRP A 110 3.63 29.26 23.72
CA TRP A 110 3.93 30.04 22.52
C TRP A 110 4.21 29.13 21.32
N ALA A 111 3.85 29.60 20.12
CA ALA A 111 4.28 29.01 18.86
C ALA A 111 5.81 29.04 18.77
N GLY A 112 6.44 27.88 19.01
CA GLY A 112 7.90 27.73 19.08
C GLY A 112 8.47 27.69 20.51
N GLY A 113 7.63 27.86 21.53
CA GLY A 113 7.99 27.79 22.95
C GLY A 113 7.38 26.59 23.66
N ALA A 114 7.30 25.42 22.99
CA ALA A 114 6.85 24.18 23.61
C ALA A 114 7.86 23.70 24.67
N THR A 115 7.90 24.36 25.82
CA THR A 115 8.59 23.92 27.03
C THR A 115 7.58 23.53 28.11
N THR A 116 7.29 22.23 28.11
CA THR A 116 7.56 21.34 29.27
C THR A 116 6.76 21.51 30.57
N LYS A 117 5.44 21.28 30.52
CA LYS A 117 4.76 20.51 31.60
C LYS A 117 4.04 19.23 31.13
N GLY A 118 3.86 19.05 29.82
CA GLY A 118 3.63 17.72 29.19
C GLY A 118 4.92 16.94 28.89
N ALA A 119 6.10 17.47 29.20
CA ALA A 119 7.40 16.95 28.76
C ALA A 119 8.15 16.08 29.78
N GLN A 120 7.51 15.59 30.85
CA GLN A 120 8.16 14.56 31.68
C GLN A 120 8.46 13.27 30.89
N GLY A 121 7.81 13.06 29.74
CA GLY A 121 8.18 12.02 28.75
C GLY A 121 9.22 12.49 27.72
N ALA A 122 8.98 13.63 27.07
CA ALA A 122 9.79 14.08 25.93
C ALA A 122 11.23 14.48 26.31
N ASP A 123 11.47 15.09 27.48
CA ASP A 123 12.84 15.44 27.90
C ASP A 123 13.66 14.19 28.27
N LYS A 124 13.00 13.14 28.78
CA LYS A 124 13.65 11.85 29.04
C LYS A 124 14.04 11.13 27.76
N TYR A 125 13.20 11.22 26.72
CA TYR A 125 13.51 10.65 25.42
C TYR A 125 14.81 11.23 24.86
N PHE A 126 14.95 12.56 24.75
CA PHE A 126 16.16 13.15 24.14
C PHE A 126 17.44 12.94 24.96
N ALA A 127 17.37 13.01 26.29
CA ALA A 127 18.51 12.68 27.13
C ALA A 127 18.94 11.21 26.93
N SER A 128 17.97 10.30 26.90
CA SER A 128 18.22 8.87 26.66
C SER A 128 18.73 8.61 25.24
N VAL A 129 18.18 9.29 24.22
CA VAL A 129 18.61 9.17 22.83
C VAL A 129 20.04 9.64 22.65
N ALA A 130 20.44 10.76 23.27
CA ALA A 130 21.83 11.23 23.20
C ALA A 130 22.80 10.19 23.79
N ASP A 131 22.44 9.57 24.92
CA ASP A 131 23.26 8.53 25.54
C ASP A 131 23.26 7.23 24.73
N MET A 132 22.14 6.84 24.13
CA MET A 132 22.07 5.68 23.23
C MET A 132 22.85 5.92 21.92
N LYS A 133 22.83 7.15 21.36
CA LYS A 133 23.67 7.56 20.23
C LYS A 133 25.16 7.43 20.57
N LYS A 134 25.58 7.71 21.81
CA LYS A 134 26.96 7.45 22.29
C LYS A 134 27.26 5.95 22.34
N LYS A 135 26.34 5.11 22.84
CA LYS A 135 26.52 3.64 22.85
C LYS A 135 26.65 3.06 21.44
N ALA A 136 25.89 3.58 20.49
CA ALA A 136 26.00 3.24 19.08
C ALA A 136 27.29 3.75 18.41
N ASN A 137 28.19 4.42 19.13
CA ASN A 137 29.49 4.90 18.62
C ASN A 137 30.69 4.20 19.28
N VAL A 138 30.45 3.11 20.01
CA VAL A 138 31.51 2.31 20.66
C VAL A 138 32.29 1.51 19.59
N LYS A 139 33.60 1.35 19.80
CA LYS A 139 34.47 0.59 18.86
C LYS A 139 34.10 -0.89 18.79
N ASP A 140 33.72 -1.47 19.92
CA ASP A 140 33.25 -2.85 20.02
C ASP A 140 31.99 -3.05 19.15
N VAL A 141 32.04 -4.03 18.25
CA VAL A 141 30.97 -4.26 17.27
C VAL A 141 29.70 -4.72 17.98
N SER A 142 29.79 -5.66 18.92
CA SER A 142 28.61 -6.21 19.60
C SER A 142 27.87 -5.14 20.41
N ALA A 143 28.60 -4.35 21.21
CA ALA A 143 28.04 -3.24 21.98
C ALA A 143 27.43 -2.17 21.08
N ARG A 144 28.04 -1.90 19.92
CA ARG A 144 27.52 -0.95 18.94
C ARG A 144 26.21 -1.44 18.32
N LEU A 145 26.12 -2.70 17.91
CA LEU A 145 24.88 -3.31 17.39
C LEU A 145 23.76 -3.31 18.43
N ALA A 146 24.07 -3.66 19.68
CA ALA A 146 23.15 -3.54 20.79
C ALA A 146 22.67 -2.10 20.99
N GLY A 147 23.57 -1.13 20.86
CA GLY A 147 23.24 0.30 20.89
C GLY A 147 22.23 0.71 19.82
N TYR A 148 22.33 0.19 18.59
CA TYR A 148 21.34 0.43 17.53
C TYR A 148 19.97 -0.18 17.88
N SER A 149 19.94 -1.42 18.37
CA SER A 149 18.70 -2.07 18.79
C SER A 149 18.03 -1.33 19.96
N ASP A 150 18.80 -0.91 20.96
CA ASP A 150 18.30 -0.14 22.11
C ASP A 150 17.74 1.22 21.66
N LEU A 151 18.45 1.90 20.75
CA LEU A 151 18.03 3.19 20.20
C LEU A 151 16.68 3.07 19.47
N LEU A 152 16.53 2.05 18.62
CA LEU A 152 15.29 1.81 17.87
C LEU A 152 14.15 1.30 18.77
N ALA A 153 14.46 0.49 19.79
CA ALA A 153 13.48 0.08 20.79
C ALA A 153 12.99 1.25 21.65
N LEU A 154 13.86 2.21 21.95
CA LEU A 154 13.48 3.45 22.63
C LEU A 154 12.60 4.32 21.72
N ALA A 155 12.93 4.41 20.43
CA ALA A 155 12.13 5.11 19.43
C ALA A 155 10.70 4.59 19.35
N GLY A 156 10.54 3.26 19.28
CA GLY A 156 9.23 2.63 19.21
C GLY A 156 8.38 2.77 20.48
N LYS A 157 8.96 3.21 21.60
CA LYS A 157 8.24 3.54 22.84
C LYS A 157 7.80 5.01 22.91
N GLU A 158 8.29 5.86 22.01
CA GLU A 158 7.93 7.27 22.03
C GLU A 158 6.47 7.45 21.60
N ARG A 159 5.76 8.32 22.32
CA ARG A 159 4.34 8.58 22.05
C ARG A 159 4.14 9.20 20.66
N ASP A 160 5.09 10.01 20.23
CA ASP A 160 5.14 10.62 18.90
C ASP A 160 6.19 9.88 18.06
N ALA A 161 5.75 8.81 17.39
CA ALA A 161 6.61 7.99 16.55
C ALA A 161 7.18 8.77 15.36
N GLY A 162 6.45 9.76 14.83
CA GLY A 162 6.93 10.61 13.73
C GLY A 162 8.10 11.48 14.16
N LYS A 163 8.02 12.08 15.35
CA LYS A 163 9.14 12.84 15.92
C LYS A 163 10.36 11.97 16.23
N ALA A 164 10.15 10.78 16.79
CA ALA A 164 11.25 9.83 17.04
C ALA A 164 11.92 9.40 15.72
N PHE A 165 11.13 9.18 14.68
CA PHE A 165 11.60 8.86 13.35
C PHE A 165 12.43 10.02 12.77
N ASP A 166 11.91 11.24 12.75
CA ASP A 166 12.58 12.42 12.21
C ASP A 166 13.90 12.75 12.95
N ASP A 167 14.01 12.46 14.26
CA ASP A 167 15.28 12.65 15.02
C ASP A 167 16.33 11.55 14.75
N LEU A 168 15.89 10.30 14.66
CA LEU A 168 16.81 9.16 14.57
C LEU A 168 17.30 8.89 13.17
N LEU A 169 16.47 9.15 12.16
CA LEU A 169 16.77 8.77 10.79
C LEU A 169 18.00 9.47 10.22
N PRO A 170 18.21 10.80 10.42
CA PRO A 170 19.44 11.46 9.96
C PRO A 170 20.70 10.87 10.63
N PHE A 171 20.60 10.51 11.91
CA PHE A 171 21.70 9.85 12.63
C PHE A 171 21.98 8.47 12.04
N LEU A 172 20.96 7.65 11.84
CA LEU A 172 21.10 6.31 11.26
C LEU A 172 21.64 6.37 9.83
N LEU A 173 21.16 7.28 8.98
CA LEU A 173 21.68 7.49 7.62
C LEU A 173 23.16 7.90 7.62
N SER A 174 23.54 8.84 8.48
CA SER A 174 24.93 9.27 8.63
C SER A 174 25.83 8.10 9.07
N ARG A 175 25.38 7.31 10.04
CA ARG A 175 26.11 6.13 10.53
C ARG A 175 26.16 5.01 9.52
N PHE A 176 25.07 4.77 8.81
CA PHE A 176 24.94 3.68 7.84
C PHE A 176 26.05 3.74 6.79
N ASN A 177 26.40 4.93 6.30
CA ASN A 177 27.52 5.12 5.37
C ASN A 177 28.88 4.72 5.94
N ALA A 178 29.12 5.01 7.23
CA ALA A 178 30.39 4.76 7.91
C ALA A 178 30.48 3.36 8.54
N GLU A 179 29.37 2.62 8.60
CA GLU A 179 29.33 1.28 9.20
C GLU A 179 29.87 0.19 8.28
N GLN A 180 30.41 -0.84 8.93
CA GLN A 180 30.77 -2.09 8.29
C GLN A 180 29.51 -2.84 7.81
N GLU A 181 29.71 -3.82 6.93
CA GLU A 181 28.62 -4.60 6.35
C GLU A 181 27.67 -5.19 7.41
N GLN A 182 28.20 -5.78 8.48
CA GLN A 182 27.37 -6.33 9.55
C GLN A 182 26.51 -5.26 10.25
N GLY A 183 27.06 -4.06 10.47
CA GLY A 183 26.35 -2.95 11.11
C GLY A 183 25.22 -2.40 10.25
N ARG A 184 25.50 -2.20 8.96
CA ARG A 184 24.49 -1.79 7.98
C ARG A 184 23.36 -2.82 7.87
N GLN A 185 23.68 -4.11 7.76
CA GLN A 185 22.66 -5.17 7.70
C GLN A 185 21.79 -5.20 8.97
N HIS A 186 22.41 -5.04 10.14
CA HIS A 186 21.69 -4.97 11.41
C HIS A 186 20.71 -3.80 11.48
N ILE A 187 21.16 -2.60 11.08
CA ILE A 187 20.30 -1.40 11.03
C ILE A 187 19.10 -1.64 10.10
N LEU A 188 19.31 -2.17 8.89
CA LEU A 188 18.21 -2.45 7.96
C LEU A 188 17.26 -3.52 8.47
N ASN A 189 17.76 -4.58 9.11
CA ASN A 189 16.91 -5.60 9.70
C ASN A 189 16.04 -5.03 10.82
N GLU A 190 16.61 -4.22 11.72
CA GLU A 190 15.83 -3.60 12.78
C GLU A 190 14.76 -2.62 12.22
N LEU A 191 15.12 -1.82 11.22
CA LEU A 191 14.20 -0.85 10.61
C LEU A 191 13.10 -1.51 9.78
N LEU A 192 13.47 -2.42 8.87
CA LEU A 192 12.59 -2.91 7.81
C LEU A 192 11.95 -4.27 8.11
N VAL A 193 12.64 -5.14 8.86
CA VAL A 193 12.17 -6.50 9.13
C VAL A 193 11.51 -6.59 10.51
N ASN A 194 12.15 -6.02 11.53
CA ASN A 194 11.64 -6.04 12.91
C ASN A 194 10.60 -4.93 13.19
N LYS A 195 10.29 -4.10 12.19
CA LYS A 195 9.23 -3.08 12.21
C LYS A 195 9.23 -2.22 13.48
N LYS A 196 10.39 -1.67 13.82
CA LYS A 196 10.52 -0.80 15.00
C LYS A 196 9.77 0.53 14.88
N PHE A 197 9.38 0.91 13.66
CA PHE A 197 8.51 2.05 13.39
C PHE A 197 7.20 1.60 12.74
N PRO A 198 6.09 2.31 12.99
CA PRO A 198 4.83 2.12 12.28
C PRO A 198 5.00 2.13 10.76
N ASP A 199 4.26 1.27 10.07
CA ASP A 199 4.33 1.13 8.61
C ASP A 199 3.87 2.41 7.88
N ASP A 200 3.02 3.22 8.50
CA ASP A 200 2.48 4.46 7.91
C ASP A 200 3.55 5.57 7.82
N LEU A 201 4.49 5.62 8.77
CA LEU A 201 5.56 6.62 8.76
C LEU A 201 6.50 6.46 7.56
N TRP A 202 6.73 5.22 7.10
CA TRP A 202 7.56 4.96 5.94
C TRP A 202 6.91 5.46 4.63
N GLU A 203 5.58 5.43 4.55
CA GLU A 203 4.84 5.98 3.41
C GLU A 203 4.90 7.51 3.42
N GLU A 204 4.68 8.13 4.57
CA GLU A 204 4.78 9.59 4.75
C GLU A 204 6.21 10.14 4.55
N ARG A 205 7.23 9.30 4.70
CA ARG A 205 8.65 9.68 4.67
C ARG A 205 9.44 8.89 3.63
N LEU A 206 8.79 8.50 2.52
CA LEU A 206 9.37 7.65 1.48
C LEU A 206 10.71 8.17 0.92
N GLU A 207 10.87 9.49 0.82
CA GLU A 207 12.12 10.19 0.46
C GLU A 207 13.35 9.68 1.24
N HIS A 208 13.17 9.42 2.54
CA HIS A 208 14.26 8.93 3.37
C HIS A 208 14.55 7.45 3.12
N LEU A 209 13.53 6.65 2.84
CA LEU A 209 13.71 5.25 2.49
C LEU A 209 14.41 5.12 1.13
N ARG A 210 14.05 5.96 0.15
CA ARG A 210 14.78 6.11 -1.12
C ARG A 210 16.23 6.53 -0.88
N SER A 211 16.48 7.41 0.09
CA SER A 211 17.83 7.80 0.48
C SER A 211 18.64 6.62 1.05
N PHE A 212 18.07 5.80 1.93
CA PHE A 212 18.69 4.55 2.39
C PHE A 212 19.00 3.60 1.25
N TRP A 213 18.04 3.42 0.33
CA TRP A 213 18.20 2.57 -0.84
C TRP A 213 19.38 3.02 -1.71
N LYS A 214 19.44 4.32 -2.05
CA LYS A 214 20.52 4.91 -2.85
C LYS A 214 21.88 4.75 -2.18
N VAL A 215 21.95 5.05 -0.87
CA VAL A 215 23.18 4.92 -0.08
C VAL A 215 23.63 3.46 0.02
N SER A 216 22.68 2.52 0.10
CA SER A 216 22.99 1.09 0.16
C SER A 216 23.46 0.49 -1.17
N SER A 217 23.50 1.26 -2.27
CA SER A 217 23.80 0.76 -3.62
C SER A 217 24.96 -0.21 -3.73
N LYS A 218 26.11 0.11 -3.14
CA LYS A 218 27.31 -0.75 -3.13
C LYS A 218 27.15 -2.03 -2.30
N ALA A 219 26.32 -1.98 -1.25
CA ALA A 219 26.07 -3.12 -0.37
C ALA A 219 24.95 -4.04 -0.89
N ARG A 220 24.10 -3.57 -1.81
CA ARG A 220 22.98 -4.37 -2.36
C ARG A 220 23.41 -5.59 -3.16
N GLU A 221 24.65 -5.63 -3.65
CA GLU A 221 25.21 -6.80 -4.36
C GLU A 221 25.36 -8.02 -3.43
N SER A 222 25.38 -7.79 -2.12
CA SER A 222 25.41 -8.85 -1.11
C SER A 222 24.00 -9.43 -0.90
N ALA A 223 23.89 -10.76 -1.04
CA ALA A 223 22.62 -11.49 -0.93
C ALA A 223 21.88 -11.23 0.39
N SER A 224 22.64 -10.89 1.44
CA SER A 224 22.10 -10.63 2.78
C SER A 224 21.28 -9.33 2.83
N TYR A 225 21.67 -8.29 2.09
CA TYR A 225 20.92 -7.03 1.97
C TYR A 225 19.72 -7.17 1.07
N GLN A 226 19.88 -7.90 -0.03
CA GLN A 226 18.82 -8.12 -0.98
C GLN A 226 17.63 -8.80 -0.31
N CYS A 227 17.86 -9.71 0.63
CA CYS A 227 16.79 -10.32 1.44
C CYS A 227 16.01 -9.29 2.25
N SER A 228 16.67 -8.38 2.96
CA SER A 228 16.00 -7.35 3.79
C SER A 228 15.23 -6.34 2.94
N TRP A 229 15.81 -5.91 1.81
CA TRP A 229 15.14 -5.01 0.87
C TRP A 229 13.99 -5.67 0.14
N ASN A 230 14.12 -6.93 -0.29
CA ASN A 230 13.03 -7.69 -0.88
C ASN A 230 11.86 -7.85 0.10
N LYS A 231 12.14 -8.09 1.39
CA LYS A 231 11.10 -8.13 2.43
C LYS A 231 10.41 -6.77 2.60
N CYS A 232 11.19 -5.69 2.62
CA CYS A 232 10.67 -4.33 2.70
C CYS A 232 9.77 -4.00 1.51
N GLY A 233 10.25 -4.23 0.27
CA GLY A 233 9.49 -3.93 -0.93
C GLY A 233 8.22 -4.78 -1.06
N ARG A 234 8.28 -6.09 -0.77
CA ARG A 234 7.09 -6.94 -0.67
C ARG A 234 6.06 -6.38 0.31
N HIS A 235 6.52 -5.93 1.48
CA HIS A 235 5.63 -5.36 2.49
C HIS A 235 4.99 -4.05 2.02
N LEU A 236 5.76 -3.14 1.40
CA LEU A 236 5.22 -1.89 0.85
C LEU A 236 4.18 -2.15 -0.25
N VAL A 237 4.47 -3.06 -1.18
CA VAL A 237 3.52 -3.42 -2.24
C VAL A 237 2.26 -4.04 -1.64
N GLN A 238 2.39 -4.98 -0.70
CA GLN A 238 1.23 -5.58 -0.02
C GLN A 238 0.38 -4.55 0.72
N LYS A 239 1.01 -3.60 1.41
CA LYS A 239 0.30 -2.55 2.15
C LYS A 239 -0.43 -1.61 1.20
N ALA A 240 0.24 -1.16 0.14
CA ALA A 240 -0.37 -0.34 -0.90
C ALA A 240 -1.56 -1.04 -1.58
N LEU A 241 -1.44 -2.33 -1.90
CA LEU A 241 -2.54 -3.12 -2.47
C LEU A 241 -3.73 -3.27 -1.49
N LYS A 242 -3.47 -3.42 -0.18
CA LYS A 242 -4.54 -3.49 0.84
C LYS A 242 -5.25 -2.16 1.06
N ASN A 243 -4.55 -1.07 0.85
CA ASN A 243 -5.06 0.30 0.97
C ASN A 243 -5.59 0.82 -0.37
N TRP A 244 -5.49 0.05 -1.45
CA TRP A 244 -5.99 0.43 -2.76
C TRP A 244 -7.49 0.74 -2.70
N GLY A 245 -7.90 1.84 -3.32
CA GLY A 245 -9.31 2.24 -3.35
C GLY A 245 -9.85 2.71 -2.00
N LYS A 246 -9.00 2.82 -0.96
CA LYS A 246 -9.38 3.38 0.34
C LYS A 246 -8.78 4.77 0.50
N PRO A 247 -9.56 5.76 0.96
CA PRO A 247 -9.02 7.07 1.26
C PRO A 247 -8.09 6.99 2.47
N VAL A 248 -7.00 7.78 2.44
CA VAL A 248 -6.01 7.80 3.52
C VAL A 248 -6.61 8.46 4.77
N ASN A 249 -7.31 9.58 4.57
CA ASN A 249 -8.06 10.28 5.61
C ASN A 249 -9.57 10.29 5.31
N GLU A 250 -10.39 10.39 6.36
CA GLU A 250 -11.84 10.52 6.22
C GLU A 250 -12.19 11.80 5.44
N GLY A 251 -12.92 11.63 4.33
CA GLY A 251 -13.30 12.72 3.43
C GLY A 251 -12.35 12.98 2.27
N GLU A 252 -11.21 12.30 2.19
CA GLU A 252 -10.38 12.30 0.97
C GLU A 252 -10.97 11.36 -0.09
N LEU A 253 -10.72 11.65 -1.36
CA LEU A 253 -10.98 10.69 -2.43
C LEU A 253 -9.94 9.59 -2.36
N ALA A 254 -10.38 8.34 -2.48
CA ALA A 254 -9.46 7.22 -2.60
C ALA A 254 -8.53 7.45 -3.81
N PRO A 255 -7.22 7.22 -3.66
CA PRO A 255 -6.30 7.41 -4.76
C PRO A 255 -6.63 6.39 -5.86
N GLU A 256 -6.84 6.89 -7.08
CA GLU A 256 -7.11 6.07 -8.28
C GLU A 256 -5.87 5.29 -8.74
N TYR A 257 -4.70 5.69 -8.25
CA TYR A 257 -3.38 5.14 -8.54
C TYR A 257 -2.74 4.68 -7.24
N PRO A 258 -1.82 3.72 -7.27
CA PRO A 258 -1.16 3.31 -6.05
C PRO A 258 -0.22 4.41 -5.57
N THR A 259 -0.05 4.38 -4.27
CA THR A 259 0.92 5.21 -3.57
C THR A 259 2.32 5.05 -4.17
N GLU A 260 3.10 6.12 -4.16
CA GLU A 260 4.54 6.13 -4.42
C GLU A 260 5.30 5.00 -3.69
N ALA A 261 4.81 4.62 -2.50
CA ALA A 261 5.35 3.51 -1.72
C ALA A 261 5.26 2.16 -2.44
N CYS A 262 4.20 1.92 -3.22
CA CYS A 262 4.05 0.73 -4.04
C CYS A 262 5.11 0.68 -5.14
N LEU A 263 5.28 1.80 -5.87
CA LEU A 263 6.28 1.92 -6.95
C LEU A 263 7.69 1.68 -6.41
N PHE A 264 8.01 2.30 -5.28
CA PHE A 264 9.28 2.08 -4.61
C PHE A 264 9.42 0.62 -4.16
N GLY A 265 8.36 0.00 -3.63
CA GLY A 265 8.36 -1.39 -3.24
C GLY A 265 8.67 -2.36 -4.39
N LEU A 266 8.17 -2.06 -5.60
CA LEU A 266 8.50 -2.78 -6.83
C LEU A 266 9.95 -2.53 -7.24
N GLU A 267 10.41 -1.28 -7.20
CA GLU A 267 11.80 -0.91 -7.53
C GLU A 267 12.83 -1.65 -6.67
N VAL A 268 12.55 -1.81 -5.37
CA VAL A 268 13.49 -2.44 -4.44
C VAL A 268 13.43 -3.96 -4.39
N THR A 269 12.39 -4.57 -4.98
CA THR A 269 12.22 -6.03 -4.95
C THR A 269 12.62 -6.64 -6.28
N ALA A 270 13.74 -7.36 -6.30
CA ALA A 270 14.24 -7.97 -7.54
C ALA A 270 13.45 -9.20 -8.00
N ASP A 271 12.72 -9.86 -7.09
CA ASP A 271 12.03 -11.12 -7.34
C ASP A 271 10.68 -11.13 -6.60
N ILE A 272 9.76 -10.30 -7.09
CA ILE A 272 8.40 -10.24 -6.54
C ILE A 272 7.51 -11.15 -7.39
N ASN A 273 6.92 -12.17 -6.76
CA ASN A 273 5.81 -12.89 -7.38
C ASN A 273 4.55 -12.03 -7.20
N LEU A 274 4.37 -11.05 -8.09
CA LEU A 274 3.23 -10.14 -8.11
C LEU A 274 1.88 -10.89 -8.09
N PRO A 275 1.67 -11.96 -8.88
CA PRO A 275 0.48 -12.80 -8.78
C PRO A 275 0.19 -13.30 -7.37
N ASP A 276 1.17 -13.96 -6.72
CA ASP A 276 0.99 -14.45 -5.35
C ASP A 276 0.71 -13.31 -4.37
N LEU A 277 1.35 -12.16 -4.58
CA LEU A 277 1.20 -10.98 -3.75
C LEU A 277 -0.20 -10.35 -3.90
N LEU A 278 -0.71 -10.28 -5.13
CA LEU A 278 -2.06 -9.84 -5.46
C LEU A 278 -3.07 -10.80 -4.84
N VAL A 279 -2.93 -12.10 -5.07
CA VAL A 279 -3.80 -13.15 -4.52
C VAL A 279 -3.83 -13.11 -2.98
N SER A 280 -2.67 -13.02 -2.33
CA SER A 280 -2.60 -12.94 -0.87
C SER A 280 -3.17 -11.63 -0.30
N SER A 281 -3.12 -10.54 -1.07
CA SER A 281 -3.72 -9.25 -0.71
C SER A 281 -5.22 -9.19 -1.05
N HIS A 282 -5.69 -10.04 -1.98
CA HIS A 282 -7.05 -10.06 -2.51
C HIS A 282 -8.12 -10.48 -1.51
N SER A 283 -7.77 -11.19 -0.44
CA SER A 283 -8.72 -11.51 0.65
C SER A 283 -9.40 -10.28 1.28
N LYS A 284 -8.94 -9.07 0.91
CA LYS A 284 -9.45 -7.77 1.39
C LYS A 284 -9.89 -6.81 0.27
N ILE A 285 -9.83 -7.22 -1.00
CA ILE A 285 -10.35 -6.44 -2.13
C ILE A 285 -11.84 -6.77 -2.26
N GLU A 286 -12.69 -5.78 -2.03
CA GLU A 286 -14.13 -5.99 -1.82
C GLU A 286 -14.90 -6.18 -3.14
N THR A 287 -14.37 -5.69 -4.27
CA THR A 287 -15.06 -5.75 -5.55
C THR A 287 -14.18 -6.24 -6.71
N LEU A 288 -14.81 -6.88 -7.70
CA LEU A 288 -14.16 -7.31 -8.94
C LEU A 288 -13.56 -6.12 -9.71
N LYS A 289 -14.20 -4.95 -9.64
CA LYS A 289 -13.76 -3.71 -10.30
C LYS A 289 -12.44 -3.20 -9.71
N ASP A 290 -12.25 -3.35 -8.40
CA ASP A 290 -11.00 -2.98 -7.72
C ASP A 290 -9.85 -3.91 -8.13
N LEU A 291 -10.13 -5.21 -8.31
CA LEU A 291 -9.16 -6.16 -8.85
C LEU A 291 -8.77 -5.83 -10.29
N GLU A 292 -9.75 -5.53 -11.15
CA GLU A 292 -9.50 -5.12 -12.54
C GLU A 292 -8.68 -3.83 -12.61
N ALA A 293 -8.98 -2.84 -11.77
CA ALA A 293 -8.23 -1.59 -11.69
C ALA A 293 -6.79 -1.82 -11.21
N ALA A 294 -6.60 -2.62 -10.15
CA ALA A 294 -5.26 -2.98 -9.67
C ALA A 294 -4.46 -3.78 -10.72
N THR A 295 -5.10 -4.70 -11.42
CA THR A 295 -4.49 -5.51 -12.48
C THR A 295 -4.09 -4.63 -13.67
N ARG A 296 -5.00 -3.77 -14.14
CA ARG A 296 -4.74 -2.81 -15.21
C ARG A 296 -3.61 -1.85 -14.84
N TRP A 297 -3.55 -1.41 -13.60
CA TRP A 297 -2.46 -0.56 -13.15
C TRP A 297 -1.10 -1.27 -13.13
N VAL A 298 -1.03 -2.52 -12.63
CA VAL A 298 0.21 -3.32 -12.66
C VAL A 298 0.70 -3.44 -14.12
N LEU A 299 -0.24 -3.55 -15.06
CA LEU A 299 -0.01 -3.57 -16.51
C LEU A 299 0.28 -2.20 -17.14
N GLU A 300 0.17 -1.09 -16.44
CA GLU A 300 0.47 0.24 -17.03
C GLU A 300 1.76 0.82 -16.46
N THR A 301 2.14 0.42 -15.24
CA THR A 301 3.13 1.15 -14.45
C THR A 301 4.41 0.37 -14.16
N ALA A 302 4.47 -0.93 -14.43
CA ALA A 302 5.66 -1.76 -14.25
C ALA A 302 6.81 -1.51 -15.28
N VAL A 303 6.95 -0.26 -15.78
CA VAL A 303 8.04 0.28 -16.64
C VAL A 303 7.92 -0.06 -18.15
N PRO A 304 8.26 0.86 -19.08
CA PRO A 304 8.07 0.69 -20.52
C PRO A 304 9.06 -0.32 -21.09
N LEU A 305 8.56 -1.31 -21.82
CA LEU A 305 9.38 -2.22 -22.63
C LEU A 305 9.97 -1.46 -23.83
N GLN A 306 11.12 -0.79 -23.62
CA GLN A 306 12.03 -0.48 -24.73
C GLN A 306 13.23 -1.43 -24.64
N GLY A 307 13.14 -2.53 -25.37
CA GLY A 307 14.22 -3.49 -25.55
C GLY A 307 13.68 -4.82 -26.06
N GLU A 308 14.11 -5.23 -27.25
CA GLU A 308 13.84 -6.54 -27.84
C GLU A 308 14.59 -7.62 -27.04
N SER A 309 13.99 -8.10 -25.95
CA SER A 309 14.50 -9.28 -25.24
C SER A 309 13.35 -9.99 -24.54
N THR A 310 13.06 -11.21 -25.00
CA THR A 310 12.13 -12.15 -24.39
C THR A 310 12.63 -12.55 -23.01
N SER A 311 12.29 -11.76 -22.00
CA SER A 311 12.57 -12.04 -20.59
C SER A 311 11.33 -12.61 -19.89
N PRO A 312 11.47 -13.29 -18.74
CA PRO A 312 10.33 -13.71 -17.90
C PRO A 312 9.35 -12.58 -17.56
N LEU A 313 9.83 -11.33 -17.58
CA LEU A 313 8.99 -10.14 -17.44
C LEU A 313 8.04 -9.98 -18.64
N GLN A 314 8.49 -10.29 -19.87
CA GLN A 314 7.68 -10.24 -21.08
C GLN A 314 6.61 -11.34 -21.13
N ASP A 315 6.93 -12.55 -20.65
CA ASP A 315 5.94 -13.64 -20.52
C ASP A 315 4.91 -13.33 -19.41
N PHE A 316 5.35 -12.70 -18.32
CA PHE A 316 4.45 -12.14 -17.31
C PHE A 316 3.57 -11.05 -17.92
N TRP A 317 4.15 -10.12 -18.67
CA TRP A 317 3.42 -9.10 -19.42
C TRP A 317 2.40 -9.70 -20.38
N GLU A 318 2.72 -10.74 -21.12
CA GLU A 318 1.77 -11.43 -22.01
C GLU A 318 0.69 -12.16 -21.24
N ALA A 319 0.99 -12.83 -20.13
CA ALA A 319 0.00 -13.51 -19.29
C ALA A 319 -0.97 -12.51 -18.64
N LEU A 320 -0.45 -11.39 -18.19
CA LEU A 320 -1.19 -10.36 -17.47
C LEU A 320 -1.99 -9.49 -18.46
N LYS A 321 -1.42 -9.22 -19.65
CA LYS A 321 -2.15 -8.65 -20.80
C LYS A 321 -3.22 -9.61 -21.29
N THR A 322 -2.95 -10.92 -21.33
CA THR A 322 -3.95 -11.97 -21.56
C THR A 322 -5.02 -12.00 -20.48
N MET A 323 -4.71 -11.77 -19.21
CA MET A 323 -5.72 -11.62 -18.14
C MET A 323 -6.56 -10.35 -18.27
N SER A 324 -5.99 -9.27 -18.83
CA SER A 324 -6.74 -8.04 -19.14
C SER A 324 -7.49 -8.08 -20.48
N THR A 325 -7.07 -8.92 -21.42
CA THR A 325 -7.71 -9.14 -22.74
C THR A 325 -8.58 -10.38 -22.77
N ILE A 326 -8.51 -11.24 -21.75
CA ILE A 326 -9.69 -11.90 -21.19
C ILE A 326 -10.57 -10.74 -20.77
N LYS A 327 -11.34 -10.23 -21.75
CA LYS A 327 -12.70 -9.83 -21.47
C LYS A 327 -13.20 -10.93 -20.56
N PHE A 328 -13.51 -10.62 -19.30
CA PHE A 328 -14.65 -11.29 -18.72
C PHE A 328 -15.69 -11.22 -19.82
N CYS A 329 -16.10 -12.36 -20.38
CA CYS A 329 -17.12 -12.41 -21.43
C CYS A 329 -18.49 -11.92 -20.92
N GLY A 330 -18.52 -11.06 -19.90
CA GLY A 330 -19.65 -10.24 -19.56
C GLY A 330 -19.74 -9.14 -20.59
N GLU A 331 -20.81 -9.21 -21.36
CA GLU A 331 -21.47 -8.09 -22.01
C GLU A 331 -21.64 -6.92 -21.02
N ASP A 332 -22.04 -5.75 -21.52
CA ASP A 332 -22.44 -4.58 -20.71
C ASP A 332 -23.01 -5.04 -19.35
N PRO A 333 -22.54 -4.53 -18.19
CA PRO A 333 -23.02 -4.98 -16.88
C PRO A 333 -24.55 -4.83 -16.74
N ASP A 334 -25.18 -4.02 -17.58
CA ASP A 334 -26.62 -3.83 -17.68
C ASP A 334 -27.25 -4.54 -18.90
N ALA A 335 -26.49 -5.38 -19.60
CA ALA A 335 -26.97 -6.25 -20.67
C ALA A 335 -28.03 -7.22 -20.15
N ILE A 336 -29.17 -7.17 -20.81
CA ILE A 336 -30.26 -8.10 -20.58
C ILE A 336 -29.91 -9.40 -21.30
N THR A 337 -29.72 -10.46 -20.53
CA THR A 337 -29.36 -11.79 -21.03
C THR A 337 -30.49 -12.78 -20.79
N SER A 338 -30.60 -13.78 -21.66
CA SER A 338 -31.57 -14.87 -21.53
C SER A 338 -30.95 -16.07 -20.83
N TRP A 339 -31.65 -16.62 -19.84
CA TRP A 339 -31.19 -17.73 -19.01
C TRP A 339 -32.28 -18.80 -18.91
N SER A 340 -31.89 -20.06 -19.04
CA SER A 340 -32.78 -21.21 -18.81
C SER A 340 -32.54 -21.81 -17.42
N VAL A 341 -33.61 -22.18 -16.72
CA VAL A 341 -33.52 -22.94 -15.48
C VAL A 341 -33.01 -24.34 -15.80
N SER A 342 -31.94 -24.78 -15.12
CA SER A 342 -31.33 -26.09 -15.37
C SER A 342 -32.32 -27.24 -15.17
N THR A 343 -32.25 -28.25 -16.04
CA THR A 343 -33.07 -29.47 -15.95
C THR A 343 -32.77 -30.33 -14.72
N SER A 344 -31.63 -30.08 -14.06
CA SER A 344 -31.25 -30.75 -12.82
C SER A 344 -32.04 -30.29 -11.59
N VAL A 345 -32.84 -29.22 -11.71
CA VAL A 345 -33.60 -28.63 -10.60
C VAL A 345 -35.09 -28.60 -10.94
N ASN A 346 -35.94 -29.25 -10.15
CA ASN A 346 -37.39 -29.31 -10.41
C ASN A 346 -38.03 -27.91 -10.53
N HIS A 347 -37.67 -27.01 -9.62
CA HIS A 347 -38.09 -25.61 -9.63
C HIS A 347 -37.03 -24.73 -8.97
N LEU A 348 -36.91 -23.49 -9.44
CA LEU A 348 -36.01 -22.48 -8.89
C LEU A 348 -36.82 -21.30 -8.35
N LYS A 349 -36.52 -20.90 -7.11
CA LYS A 349 -37.24 -19.85 -6.39
C LYS A 349 -36.86 -18.46 -6.90
N VAL A 350 -37.84 -17.57 -6.92
CA VAL A 350 -37.67 -16.14 -7.17
C VAL A 350 -37.75 -15.42 -5.82
N HIS A 351 -36.71 -14.68 -5.48
CA HIS A 351 -36.60 -13.96 -4.20
C HIS A 351 -36.83 -12.47 -4.39
N LYS A 352 -37.38 -11.81 -3.37
CA LYS A 352 -37.58 -10.35 -3.37
C LYS A 352 -36.27 -9.55 -3.40
N GLU A 353 -35.23 -10.05 -2.73
CA GLU A 353 -33.90 -9.43 -2.62
C GLU A 353 -32.80 -10.45 -2.98
N LYS A 354 -31.55 -10.00 -3.14
CA LYS A 354 -30.36 -10.83 -3.44
C LYS A 354 -29.92 -11.66 -2.22
N SER A 355 -30.83 -12.45 -1.67
CA SER A 355 -30.60 -13.30 -0.49
C SER A 355 -31.51 -14.52 -0.53
N SER A 356 -30.96 -15.70 -0.26
CA SER A 356 -31.73 -16.95 -0.14
C SER A 356 -32.69 -16.97 1.06
N SER A 357 -32.47 -16.09 2.04
CA SER A 357 -33.37 -15.87 3.19
C SER A 357 -34.47 -14.83 2.92
N SER A 358 -34.44 -14.15 1.77
CA SER A 358 -35.47 -13.20 1.38
C SER A 358 -36.80 -13.90 1.10
N ALA A 359 -37.90 -13.18 1.31
CA ALA A 359 -39.24 -13.61 0.95
C ALA A 359 -39.31 -14.13 -0.50
N GLU A 360 -39.95 -15.28 -0.68
CA GLU A 360 -40.17 -15.92 -1.96
C GLU A 360 -41.35 -15.24 -2.67
N LEU A 361 -41.11 -14.74 -3.88
CA LEU A 361 -42.13 -14.12 -4.74
C LEU A 361 -42.81 -15.14 -5.65
N GLY A 362 -42.14 -16.27 -5.91
CA GLY A 362 -42.65 -17.35 -6.75
C GLY A 362 -41.57 -18.37 -7.10
N GLN A 363 -41.86 -19.22 -8.08
CA GLN A 363 -40.95 -20.25 -8.56
C GLN A 363 -41.04 -20.40 -10.08
N LYS A 364 -39.95 -20.85 -10.71
CA LYS A 364 -39.86 -21.16 -12.14
C LYS A 364 -39.50 -22.63 -12.32
N GLU A 365 -40.17 -23.30 -13.26
CA GLU A 365 -39.94 -24.73 -13.53
C GLU A 365 -38.65 -24.94 -14.33
N SER A 366 -38.06 -26.12 -14.22
CA SER A 366 -36.95 -26.56 -15.09
C SER A 366 -37.24 -26.27 -16.56
N GLY A 367 -36.25 -25.75 -17.29
CA GLY A 367 -36.36 -25.41 -18.71
C GLY A 367 -37.03 -24.07 -19.00
N THR A 368 -37.61 -23.41 -17.99
CA THR A 368 -38.16 -22.06 -18.18
C THR A 368 -37.05 -21.09 -18.55
N VAL A 369 -37.24 -20.32 -19.62
CA VAL A 369 -36.35 -19.23 -20.01
C VAL A 369 -36.82 -17.93 -19.36
N VAL A 370 -35.90 -17.20 -18.74
CA VAL A 370 -36.12 -15.89 -18.13
C VAL A 370 -35.08 -14.89 -18.63
N ARG A 371 -35.42 -13.61 -18.62
CA ARG A 371 -34.50 -12.52 -18.97
C ARG A 371 -34.14 -11.72 -17.74
N GLY A 372 -32.86 -11.38 -17.63
CA GLY A 372 -32.36 -10.66 -16.48
C GLY A 372 -31.00 -10.04 -16.69
N VAL A 373 -30.59 -9.23 -15.72
CA VAL A 373 -29.25 -8.66 -15.64
C VAL A 373 -28.47 -9.44 -14.58
N GLN A 374 -27.27 -9.91 -14.94
CA GLN A 374 -26.45 -10.66 -14.00
C GLN A 374 -25.82 -9.71 -12.97
N ARG A 375 -26.06 -10.00 -11.68
CA ARG A 375 -25.55 -9.25 -10.53
C ARG A 375 -24.80 -10.20 -9.59
N GLY A 376 -23.59 -10.58 -9.98
CA GLY A 376 -22.81 -11.62 -9.29
C GLY A 376 -23.42 -13.01 -9.49
N ASN A 377 -23.77 -13.69 -8.40
CA ASN A 377 -24.41 -15.01 -8.43
C ASN A 377 -25.94 -14.96 -8.56
N TRP A 378 -26.48 -13.76 -8.77
CA TRP A 378 -27.91 -13.52 -8.87
C TRP A 378 -28.27 -12.97 -10.25
N LEU A 379 -29.43 -13.36 -10.75
CA LEU A 379 -30.05 -12.81 -11.93
C LEU A 379 -31.20 -11.89 -11.50
N GLU A 380 -31.07 -10.60 -11.77
CA GLU A 380 -32.12 -9.61 -11.55
C GLU A 380 -33.10 -9.67 -12.73
N LEU A 381 -34.33 -10.10 -12.48
CA LEU A 381 -35.30 -10.36 -13.54
C LEU A 381 -35.85 -9.04 -14.12
N VAL A 382 -35.92 -8.94 -15.45
CA VAL A 382 -36.49 -7.76 -16.15
C VAL A 382 -38.00 -7.89 -16.32
N ASP A 383 -38.48 -9.09 -16.66
CA ASP A 383 -39.90 -9.33 -16.98
C ASP A 383 -40.77 -9.51 -15.72
N ASN A 384 -40.16 -9.77 -14.57
CA ASN A 384 -40.84 -9.97 -13.30
C ASN A 384 -40.00 -9.35 -12.19
N GLN A 385 -40.62 -8.83 -11.12
CA GLN A 385 -39.86 -8.35 -9.97
C GLN A 385 -39.21 -9.53 -9.23
N GLY A 386 -37.90 -9.42 -8.97
CA GLY A 386 -37.18 -10.34 -8.09
C GLY A 386 -35.82 -10.80 -8.62
N PHE A 387 -35.21 -11.70 -7.87
CA PHE A 387 -33.87 -12.23 -8.11
C PHE A 387 -33.89 -13.76 -8.10
N MET A 388 -33.15 -14.38 -9.00
CA MET A 388 -32.96 -15.83 -9.05
C MET A 388 -31.47 -16.17 -8.88
N LEU A 389 -31.14 -17.24 -8.17
CA LEU A 389 -29.76 -17.70 -8.04
C LEU A 389 -29.29 -18.35 -9.34
N ILE A 390 -28.11 -17.96 -9.82
CA ILE A 390 -27.46 -18.60 -10.97
C ILE A 390 -26.68 -19.84 -10.53
N ILE A 391 -26.09 -19.78 -9.33
CA ILE A 391 -25.29 -20.86 -8.73
C ILE A 391 -25.91 -21.22 -7.38
N SER A 392 -26.17 -22.51 -7.13
CA SER A 392 -26.72 -22.97 -5.85
C SER A 392 -25.73 -22.76 -4.72
N GLU A 393 -26.15 -22.06 -3.65
CA GLU A 393 -25.33 -21.86 -2.44
C GLU A 393 -24.96 -23.17 -1.75
N LYS A 394 -25.81 -24.20 -1.86
CA LYS A 394 -25.59 -25.50 -1.19
C LYS A 394 -24.58 -26.37 -1.92
N THR A 395 -24.59 -26.33 -3.25
CA THR A 395 -23.82 -27.26 -4.09
C THR A 395 -22.68 -26.59 -4.85
N GLY A 396 -22.69 -25.26 -4.99
CA GLY A 396 -21.75 -24.52 -5.82
C GLY A 396 -21.91 -24.79 -7.33
N LEU A 397 -22.96 -25.52 -7.73
CA LEU A 397 -23.21 -25.87 -9.13
C LEU A 397 -24.17 -24.86 -9.78
N PRO A 398 -24.03 -24.57 -11.08
CA PRO A 398 -24.95 -23.72 -11.80
C PRO A 398 -26.34 -24.35 -11.82
N VAL A 399 -27.35 -23.57 -11.41
CA VAL A 399 -28.76 -23.94 -11.46
C VAL A 399 -29.50 -23.22 -12.59
N MET A 400 -28.82 -22.29 -13.27
CA MET A 400 -29.26 -21.65 -14.50
C MET A 400 -28.14 -21.73 -15.55
N GLN A 401 -28.53 -21.76 -16.82
CA GLN A 401 -27.61 -21.75 -17.95
C GLN A 401 -27.96 -20.60 -18.89
N GLN A 402 -27.00 -19.73 -19.19
CA GLN A 402 -27.17 -18.64 -20.14
C GLN A 402 -27.39 -19.24 -21.54
N ASP A 403 -28.44 -18.77 -22.21
CA ASP A 403 -28.72 -19.17 -23.58
C ASP A 403 -27.83 -18.36 -24.52
N SER A 404 -26.80 -19.01 -25.07
CA SER A 404 -25.83 -18.38 -25.97
C SER A 404 -26.41 -18.07 -27.36
N GLY A 405 -27.67 -18.44 -27.62
CA GLY A 405 -28.26 -18.43 -28.95
C GLY A 405 -28.99 -17.15 -29.37
N ASN A 406 -29.26 -16.17 -28.48
CA ASN A 406 -30.15 -15.07 -28.86
C ASN A 406 -29.92 -13.79 -28.05
N THR A 407 -28.85 -13.05 -28.36
CA THR A 407 -28.65 -11.65 -27.93
C THR A 407 -29.58 -10.73 -28.74
N GLY A 408 -30.89 -10.87 -28.56
CA GLY A 408 -31.94 -9.84 -28.69
C GLY A 408 -32.08 -8.94 -29.93
N GLU A 409 -31.16 -8.91 -30.90
CA GLU A 409 -31.19 -7.92 -32.00
C GLU A 409 -31.99 -8.36 -33.22
N LYS A 410 -32.52 -9.59 -33.26
CA LYS A 410 -33.36 -10.05 -34.37
C LYS A 410 -34.67 -10.65 -33.86
N GLY A 411 -35.76 -9.87 -33.96
CA GLY A 411 -37.10 -10.47 -34.10
C GLY A 411 -38.24 -9.93 -33.24
N LEU A 412 -38.37 -8.61 -33.04
CA LEU A 412 -39.56 -8.03 -32.40
C LEU A 412 -40.32 -6.98 -33.25
N TRP A 413 -40.03 -6.90 -34.55
CA TRP A 413 -40.80 -6.08 -35.51
C TRP A 413 -41.50 -6.88 -36.62
N GLU A 414 -41.50 -8.21 -36.55
CA GLU A 414 -42.27 -9.07 -37.47
C GLU A 414 -43.35 -9.81 -36.69
N THR A 415 -44.48 -9.14 -36.46
CA THR A 415 -45.83 -9.75 -36.40
C THR A 415 -46.90 -8.68 -36.54
#